data_AF-A0A957UFS2-F1
#
_entry.id   AF-A0A957UFS2-F1
#
_cell.length_a   1.000
_cell.length_b   1.000
_cell.length_c   1.000
_cell.angle_alpha   90.00
_cell.angle_beta   90.00
_cell.angle_gamma   90.00
#
_symmetry.space_group_name_H-M   'P 1'
#
loop_
_entity.id
_entity.type
_entity.pdbx_description
1 polymer ?
#
loop_
_entity_poly.entity_id
_entity_poly.type
_entity_poly.pdbx_seq_one_letter_code
_entity_poly.pdbx_strand_id
1 'polypeptide(L)'
;IKLKADLAGYSMWMTNAGVFAIGTMLAFGLGGWLWLKGAVTLGTVYLIYNYTELLRDPIAQLRHQLTELQQAEASIKRINTLLTTSTRLADGPQPDHVLPTGPLAVELTNVAFSYADEPDEKVLDDLSFALQPGRVLGLLGRTGSGKSTLARLLLRLYDPTGGTLR
;
A
#
# COMPACT_ATOMS: atom_id res chain seq x y z
N ILE A 1 -7.07 -7.80 -23.29
CA ILE A 1 -6.41 -6.83 -22.37
C ILE A 1 -5.49 -5.88 -23.13
N LYS A 2 -4.55 -6.36 -23.97
CA LYS A 2 -3.70 -5.51 -24.83
C LYS A 2 -4.48 -4.53 -25.75
N LEU A 3 -5.53 -5.00 -26.45
CA LEU A 3 -6.34 -4.16 -27.35
C LEU A 3 -7.00 -2.95 -26.66
N LYS A 4 -7.44 -3.10 -25.40
CA LYS A 4 -8.06 -2.01 -24.62
C LYS A 4 -7.03 -1.00 -24.11
N ALA A 5 -5.80 -1.46 -23.82
CA ALA A 5 -4.70 -0.59 -23.43
C ALA A 5 -4.20 0.24 -24.62
N ASP A 6 -4.11 -0.35 -25.81
CA ASP A 6 -3.74 0.36 -27.05
C ASP A 6 -4.80 1.40 -27.44
N LEU A 7 -6.09 1.05 -27.32
CA LEU A 7 -7.20 1.99 -27.54
C LEU A 7 -7.18 3.17 -26.55
N ALA A 8 -6.79 2.94 -25.29
CA ALA A 8 -6.67 3.98 -24.28
C ALA A 8 -5.46 4.90 -24.51
N GLY A 9 -4.34 4.36 -24.97
CA GLY A 9 -3.17 5.17 -25.37
C GLY A 9 -3.48 6.04 -26.59
N TYR A 10 -4.19 5.48 -27.58
CA TYR A 10 -4.61 6.21 -28.77
C TYR A 10 -5.60 7.33 -28.46
N SER A 11 -6.57 7.09 -27.57
CA SER A 11 -7.50 8.14 -27.15
C SER A 11 -6.82 9.26 -26.37
N MET A 12 -5.85 8.96 -25.49
CA MET A 12 -5.05 9.97 -24.79
C MET A 12 -4.24 10.84 -25.76
N TRP A 13 -3.65 10.26 -26.79
CA TRP A 13 -2.93 11.01 -27.83
C TRP A 13 -3.88 11.91 -28.62
N MET A 14 -5.05 11.40 -29.00
CA MET A 14 -6.09 12.16 -29.71
C MET A 14 -6.65 13.32 -28.89
N THR A 15 -6.92 13.14 -27.59
CA THR A 15 -7.42 14.22 -26.74
C THR A 15 -6.39 15.33 -26.59
N ASN A 16 -5.11 14.98 -26.39
CA ASN A 16 -4.03 15.96 -26.31
C ASN A 16 -3.87 16.71 -27.64
N ALA A 17 -3.84 15.98 -28.76
CA ALA A 17 -3.75 16.57 -30.09
C ALA A 17 -4.94 17.51 -30.40
N GLY A 18 -6.16 17.13 -29.98
CA GLY A 18 -7.36 17.94 -30.18
C GLY A 18 -7.32 19.28 -29.44
N VAL A 19 -6.89 19.30 -28.17
CA VAL A 19 -6.75 20.53 -27.38
C VAL A 19 -5.76 21.49 -28.03
N PHE A 20 -4.59 20.98 -28.45
CA PHE A 20 -3.58 21.79 -29.12
C PHE A 20 -4.01 22.25 -30.52
N ALA A 21 -4.73 21.41 -31.27
CA ALA A 21 -5.26 21.79 -32.58
C ALA A 21 -6.26 22.95 -32.48
N ILE A 22 -7.15 22.93 -31.48
CA ILE A 22 -8.08 24.04 -31.21
C ILE A 22 -7.32 25.31 -30.83
N GLY A 23 -6.33 25.21 -29.93
CA GLY A 23 -5.49 26.34 -29.55
C GLY A 23 -4.75 26.96 -30.75
N THR A 24 -4.24 26.12 -31.65
CA THR A 24 -3.55 26.55 -32.88
C THR A 24 -4.52 27.21 -33.86
N MET A 25 -5.71 26.64 -34.06
CA MET A 25 -6.76 27.26 -34.89
C MET A 25 -7.16 28.64 -34.36
N LEU A 26 -7.28 28.80 -33.04
CA LEU A 26 -7.58 30.10 -32.41
C LEU A 26 -6.43 31.09 -32.59
N ALA A 27 -5.18 30.66 -32.40
CA ALA A 27 -4.01 31.51 -32.57
C ALA A 27 -3.89 32.03 -34.02
N PHE A 28 -4.07 31.15 -35.02
CA PHE A 28 -4.09 31.55 -36.43
C PHE A 28 -5.30 32.41 -36.78
N GLY A 29 -6.49 32.07 -36.29
CA GLY A 29 -7.72 32.81 -36.55
C GLY A 29 -7.65 34.25 -36.02
N LEU A 30 -7.20 34.42 -34.77
CA LEU A 30 -7.00 35.74 -34.17
C LEU A 30 -5.87 36.50 -34.88
N GLY A 31 -4.72 35.87 -35.12
CA GLY A 31 -3.60 36.49 -35.82
C GLY A 31 -3.98 36.99 -37.22
N GLY A 32 -4.70 36.17 -37.99
CA GLY A 32 -5.20 36.53 -39.32
C GLY A 32 -6.23 37.66 -39.29
N TRP A 33 -7.15 37.63 -38.33
CA TRP A 33 -8.14 38.71 -38.15
C TRP A 33 -7.50 40.05 -37.78
N LEU A 34 -6.50 40.04 -36.90
CA LEU A 34 -5.72 41.23 -36.54
C LEU A 34 -4.91 41.78 -37.73
N TRP A 35 -4.36 40.90 -38.56
CA TRP A 35 -3.63 41.28 -39.77
C TRP A 35 -4.54 41.93 -40.81
N LEU A 36 -5.73 41.36 -41.06
CA LEU A 36 -6.74 41.93 -41.99
C LEU A 36 -7.21 43.33 -41.57
N LYS A 37 -7.20 43.64 -40.27
CA LYS A 37 -7.50 44.97 -39.74
C LYS A 37 -6.31 45.95 -39.78
N GLY A 38 -5.15 45.51 -40.27
CA GLY A 38 -3.92 46.31 -40.31
C GLY A 38 -3.30 46.59 -38.94
N ALA A 39 -3.74 45.90 -37.88
CA ALA A 39 -3.28 46.13 -36.51
C ALA A 39 -1.94 45.45 -36.21
N VAL A 40 -1.59 44.40 -36.96
CA VAL A 40 -0.34 43.64 -36.79
C VAL A 40 0.30 43.32 -38.13
N THR A 41 1.61 43.07 -38.12
CA THR A 41 2.36 42.63 -39.31
C THR A 41 2.26 41.12 -39.49
N LEU A 42 2.56 40.63 -40.69
CA LEU A 42 2.66 39.18 -40.97
C LEU A 42 3.70 38.50 -40.06
N GLY A 43 4.80 39.18 -39.73
CA GLY A 43 5.81 38.67 -38.81
C GLY A 43 5.27 38.50 -37.38
N THR A 44 4.39 39.40 -36.93
CA THR A 44 3.72 39.27 -35.63
C THR A 44 2.81 38.04 -35.57
N VAL A 45 2.10 37.74 -36.66
CA VAL A 45 1.27 36.51 -36.75
C VAL A 45 2.15 35.25 -36.64
N TYR A 46 3.31 35.24 -37.32
CA TYR A 46 4.28 34.15 -37.20
C TYR A 46 4.80 33.98 -35.76
N LEU A 47 5.10 35.09 -35.06
CA LEU A 47 5.55 35.04 -33.67
C LEU A 47 4.47 34.49 -32.72
N ILE A 48 3.20 34.87 -32.91
CA ILE A 48 2.07 34.34 -32.11
C ILE A 48 1.98 32.82 -32.28
N TYR A 49 2.10 32.33 -33.52
CA TYR A 49 2.12 30.88 -33.77
C TYR A 49 3.32 30.20 -33.10
N ASN A 50 4.52 30.73 -33.29
CA ASN A 50 5.75 30.12 -32.76
C ASN A 50 5.77 30.08 -31.22
N TYR A 51 5.33 31.15 -30.55
CA TYR A 51 5.19 31.17 -29.09
C TYR A 51 4.12 30.22 -28.57
N THR A 52 3.04 30.00 -29.33
CA THR A 52 2.01 29.03 -28.99
C THR A 52 2.56 27.60 -29.03
N GLU A 53 3.34 27.26 -30.06
CA GLU A 53 4.00 25.96 -30.16
C GLU A 53 5.05 25.78 -29.05
N LEU A 54 5.81 26.82 -28.70
CA LEU A 54 6.83 26.74 -27.64
C LEU A 54 6.22 26.45 -26.26
N LEU A 55 4.98 26.88 -25.99
CA LEU A 55 4.30 26.60 -24.72
C LEU A 55 3.81 25.15 -24.59
N ARG A 56 3.76 24.38 -25.68
CA ARG A 56 3.24 23.02 -25.70
C ARG A 56 4.03 22.07 -24.80
N ASP A 57 5.36 22.08 -24.92
CA ASP A 57 6.22 21.16 -24.19
C ASP A 57 6.27 21.46 -22.68
N PRO A 58 6.44 22.73 -22.23
CA PRO A 58 6.37 23.07 -20.81
C PRO A 58 5.05 22.69 -20.15
N ILE A 59 3.91 22.91 -20.83
CA ILE A 59 2.58 22.52 -20.32
C ILE A 59 2.49 21.00 -20.15
N ALA A 60 2.99 20.24 -21.13
CA ALA A 60 3.01 18.79 -21.05
C ALA A 60 3.91 18.30 -19.90
N GLN A 61 5.09 18.89 -19.72
CA GLN A 61 6.01 18.57 -18.62
C GLN A 61 5.41 18.86 -17.25
N LEU A 62 4.71 20.00 -17.08
CA LEU A 62 4.01 20.33 -15.83
C LEU A 62 2.99 19.26 -15.44
N ARG A 63 2.22 18.74 -16.41
CA ARG A 63 1.27 17.64 -16.15
C ARG A 63 1.99 16.37 -15.64
N HIS A 64 3.13 16.04 -16.24
CA HIS A 64 3.93 14.89 -15.80
C HIS A 64 4.44 15.08 -14.37
N GLN A 65 4.99 16.26 -14.06
CA GLN A 65 5.44 16.58 -12.70
C GLN A 65 4.30 16.51 -11.66
N LEU A 66 3.10 17.01 -11.99
CA LEU A 66 1.93 16.87 -11.11
C LEU A 66 1.58 15.41 -10.81
N THR A 67 1.70 14.54 -11.82
CA THR A 67 1.46 13.11 -11.66
C THR A 67 2.52 12.46 -10.77
N GLU A 68 3.79 12.82 -10.94
CA GLU A 68 4.89 12.34 -10.09
C GLU A 68 4.71 12.77 -8.63
N LEU A 69 4.29 14.01 -8.38
CA LEU A 69 3.99 14.50 -7.04
C LEU A 69 2.87 13.70 -6.36
N GLN A 70 1.79 13.40 -7.08
CA GLN A 70 0.70 12.55 -6.57
C GLN A 70 1.18 11.14 -6.20
N GLN A 71 2.05 10.55 -7.02
CA GLN A 71 2.63 9.24 -6.75
C GLN A 71 3.58 9.26 -5.54
N ALA A 72 4.38 10.33 -5.42
CA ALA A 72 5.26 10.55 -4.28
C ALA A 72 4.46 10.67 -2.97
N GLU A 73 3.39 11.47 -2.95
CA GLU A 73 2.51 11.64 -1.79
C GLU A 73 1.90 10.30 -1.35
N ALA A 74 1.34 9.53 -2.29
CA ALA A 74 0.77 8.22 -1.99
C ALA A 74 1.83 7.24 -1.42
N SER A 75 3.07 7.34 -1.88
CA SER A 75 4.18 6.50 -1.42
C SER A 75 4.63 6.89 -0.02
N ILE A 76 4.77 8.18 0.26
CA ILE A 76 5.09 8.70 1.59
C ILE A 76 4.02 8.30 2.60
N LYS A 77 2.74 8.41 2.23
CA LYS A 77 1.62 7.98 3.08
C LYS A 77 1.76 6.52 3.51
N ARG A 78 2.05 5.61 2.55
CA ARG A 78 2.24 4.17 2.84
C ARG A 78 3.45 3.92 3.73
N ILE A 79 4.57 4.58 3.47
CA ILE A 79 5.78 4.48 4.30
C ILE A 79 5.47 4.93 5.73
N ASN A 80 4.82 6.08 5.89
CA ASN A 80 4.47 6.60 7.21
C ASN A 80 3.54 5.63 7.95
N THR A 81 2.51 5.08 7.28
CA THR A 81 1.63 4.05 7.88
C THR A 81 2.43 2.88 8.43
N LEU A 82 3.42 2.37 7.68
CA LEU A 82 4.27 1.27 8.15
C LEU A 82 5.14 1.68 9.35
N LEU A 83 5.78 2.86 9.28
CA LEU A 83 6.64 3.35 10.36
C LEU A 83 5.87 3.63 11.65
N THR A 84 4.59 4.02 11.56
CA THR A 84 3.73 4.27 12.73
C THR A 84 2.97 3.02 13.20
N THR A 85 3.10 1.88 12.52
CA THR A 85 2.42 0.65 12.93
C THR A 85 3.07 0.11 14.20
N SER A 86 2.28 -0.03 15.26
CA SER A 86 2.74 -0.62 16.53
C SER A 86 2.62 -2.15 16.53
N THR A 87 3.58 -2.81 17.19
CA THR A 87 3.56 -4.26 17.39
C THR A 87 2.47 -4.63 18.40
N ARG A 88 1.66 -5.64 18.08
CA ARG A 88 0.64 -6.17 19.02
C ARG A 88 1.26 -7.01 20.14
N LEU A 89 2.36 -7.69 19.84
CA LEU A 89 3.23 -8.35 20.81
C LEU A 89 4.27 -7.34 21.29
N ALA A 90 3.99 -6.68 22.40
CA ALA A 90 5.01 -5.91 23.08
C ALA A 90 6.02 -6.86 23.70
N ASP A 91 7.31 -6.58 23.52
CA ASP A 91 8.33 -7.20 24.37
C ASP A 91 7.98 -6.87 25.83
N GLY A 92 8.08 -7.88 26.70
CA GLY A 92 7.86 -7.67 28.13
C GLY A 92 8.89 -6.67 28.70
N PRO A 93 8.71 -6.21 29.94
CA PRO A 93 9.79 -5.51 30.65
C PRO A 93 11.09 -6.32 30.50
N GLN A 94 12.19 -5.62 30.29
CA GLN A 94 13.54 -6.19 30.20
C GLN A 94 13.69 -7.25 31.30
N PRO A 95 14.24 -8.45 31.01
CA PRO A 95 14.13 -9.59 31.92
C PRO A 95 14.83 -9.28 33.24
N ASP A 96 14.07 -8.82 34.23
CA ASP A 96 14.48 -8.74 35.63
C ASP A 96 14.64 -10.17 36.22
N HIS A 97 14.24 -11.18 35.44
CA HIS A 97 14.31 -12.59 35.80
C HIS A 97 15.33 -13.32 34.93
N VAL A 98 16.43 -13.73 35.56
CA VAL A 98 17.31 -14.77 35.03
C VAL A 98 16.47 -16.03 34.83
N LEU A 99 16.44 -16.56 33.60
CA LEU A 99 15.75 -17.82 33.33
C LEU A 99 16.29 -18.92 34.26
N PRO A 100 15.41 -19.73 34.88
CA PRO A 100 15.86 -20.83 35.72
C PRO A 100 16.82 -21.75 34.96
N THR A 101 17.89 -22.17 35.63
CA THR A 101 18.82 -23.15 35.06
C THR A 101 18.16 -24.53 35.06
N GLY A 102 17.92 -25.11 33.88
CA GLY A 102 17.37 -26.46 33.73
C GLY A 102 16.13 -26.53 32.82
N PRO A 103 15.54 -27.73 32.65
CA PRO A 103 14.34 -27.89 31.86
C PRO A 103 13.14 -27.20 32.53
N LEU A 104 12.36 -26.45 31.75
CA LEU A 104 11.17 -25.74 32.21
C LEU A 104 9.91 -26.60 32.07
N ALA A 105 8.95 -26.39 32.95
CA ALA A 105 7.60 -26.90 32.80
C ALA A 105 6.82 -26.00 31.83
N VAL A 106 5.80 -26.55 31.19
CA VAL A 106 4.84 -25.78 30.38
C VAL A 106 3.45 -26.03 30.94
N GLU A 107 2.72 -24.97 31.25
CA GLU A 107 1.36 -25.06 31.79
C GLU A 107 0.40 -24.20 30.97
N LEU A 108 -0.69 -24.82 30.51
CA LEU A 108 -1.82 -24.15 29.86
C LEU A 108 -3.04 -24.28 30.76
N THR A 109 -3.71 -23.16 31.00
CA THR A 109 -4.91 -23.08 31.83
C THR A 109 -6.01 -22.38 31.04
N ASN A 110 -7.04 -23.15 30.66
CA ASN A 110 -8.24 -22.68 29.96
C ASN A 110 -7.91 -21.85 28.70
N VAL A 111 -6.90 -22.26 27.94
CA VAL A 111 -6.40 -21.48 26.81
C VAL A 111 -7.39 -21.51 25.66
N ALA A 112 -7.79 -20.31 25.21
CA ALA A 112 -8.59 -20.08 24.02
C ALA A 112 -7.83 -19.22 23.02
N PHE A 113 -8.05 -19.45 21.73
CA PHE A 113 -7.40 -18.69 20.67
C PHE A 113 -8.21 -18.64 19.38
N SER A 114 -8.28 -17.44 18.79
CA SER A 114 -8.77 -17.17 17.43
C SER A 114 -7.75 -16.29 16.71
N TYR A 115 -7.59 -16.45 15.40
CA TYR A 115 -6.74 -15.55 14.62
C TYR A 115 -7.43 -14.19 14.41
N ALA A 116 -6.64 -13.11 14.27
CA ALA A 116 -7.18 -11.76 14.20
C ALA A 116 -8.01 -11.47 12.94
N ASP A 117 -7.76 -12.20 11.87
CA ASP A 117 -8.51 -12.18 10.61
C ASP A 117 -9.83 -12.95 10.68
N GLU A 118 -9.96 -13.89 11.62
CA GLU A 118 -11.15 -14.73 11.81
C GLU A 118 -11.52 -14.83 13.31
N PRO A 119 -11.97 -13.73 13.94
CA PRO A 119 -12.17 -13.67 15.39
C PRO A 119 -13.28 -14.60 15.91
N ASP A 120 -14.29 -14.87 15.07
CA ASP A 120 -15.43 -15.73 15.39
C ASP A 120 -15.09 -17.22 15.30
N GLU A 121 -13.97 -17.59 14.66
CA GLU A 121 -13.51 -18.97 14.54
C GLU A 121 -12.49 -19.29 15.64
N LYS A 122 -12.97 -19.96 16.70
CA LYS A 122 -12.10 -20.48 17.75
C LYS A 122 -11.30 -21.69 17.26
N VAL A 123 -9.99 -21.51 17.16
CA VAL A 123 -9.04 -22.58 16.80
C VAL A 123 -8.66 -23.44 18.00
N LEU A 124 -8.56 -22.82 19.18
CA LEU A 124 -8.42 -23.49 20.47
C LEU A 124 -9.55 -23.03 21.38
N ASP A 125 -10.18 -23.97 22.08
CA ASP A 125 -11.26 -23.69 23.01
C ASP A 125 -11.03 -24.51 24.29
N ASP A 126 -10.86 -23.80 25.41
CA ASP A 126 -10.68 -24.34 26.75
C ASP A 126 -9.59 -25.42 26.92
N LEU A 127 -8.41 -25.21 26.31
CA LEU A 127 -7.31 -26.16 26.38
C LEU A 127 -6.52 -26.03 27.70
N SER A 128 -6.50 -27.10 28.49
CA SER A 128 -5.75 -27.17 29.76
C SER A 128 -4.87 -28.41 29.83
N PHE A 129 -3.56 -28.23 30.03
CA PHE A 129 -2.63 -29.32 30.33
C PHE A 129 -1.34 -28.80 30.98
N ALA A 130 -0.62 -29.69 31.66
CA ALA A 130 0.70 -29.40 32.19
C ALA A 130 1.73 -30.43 31.69
N LEU A 131 2.83 -29.95 31.11
CA LEU A 131 3.97 -30.74 30.69
C LEU A 131 5.12 -30.54 31.67
N GLN A 132 5.46 -31.61 32.40
CA GLN A 132 6.53 -31.59 33.38
C GLN A 132 7.91 -31.55 32.70
N PRO A 133 8.95 -30.99 33.37
CA PRO A 133 10.31 -30.94 32.83
C PRO A 133 10.83 -32.33 32.42
N GLY A 134 11.48 -32.41 31.26
CA GLY A 134 12.06 -33.65 30.74
C GLY A 134 11.04 -34.67 30.22
N ARG A 135 9.75 -34.34 30.17
CA ARG A 135 8.72 -35.18 29.55
C ARG A 135 8.50 -34.77 28.09
N VAL A 136 8.04 -35.73 27.30
CA VAL A 136 7.69 -35.54 25.89
C VAL A 136 6.18 -35.73 25.76
N LEU A 137 5.50 -34.72 25.20
CA LEU A 137 4.08 -34.77 24.86
C LEU A 137 3.93 -34.94 23.34
N GLY A 138 3.27 -36.02 22.92
CA GLY A 138 2.86 -36.20 21.53
C GLY A 138 1.49 -35.55 21.28
N LEU A 139 1.42 -34.64 20.31
CA LEU A 139 0.17 -33.98 19.93
C LEU A 139 -0.36 -34.56 18.61
N LEU A 140 -1.49 -35.26 18.66
CA LEU A 140 -2.14 -35.88 17.51
C LEU A 140 -3.52 -35.29 17.24
N GLY A 141 -3.94 -35.28 15.98
CA GLY A 141 -5.26 -34.78 15.60
C GLY A 141 -5.37 -34.57 14.10
N ARG A 142 -6.59 -34.34 13.59
CA ARG A 142 -6.88 -34.10 12.17
C ARG A 142 -6.26 -32.78 11.68
N THR A 143 -6.08 -32.62 10.38
CA THR A 143 -5.70 -31.33 9.79
C THR A 143 -6.70 -30.26 10.22
N GLY A 144 -6.21 -29.06 10.60
CA GLY A 144 -7.05 -27.97 11.10
C GLY A 144 -7.34 -28.00 12.62
N SER A 145 -6.97 -29.05 13.35
CA SER A 145 -7.28 -29.16 14.79
C SER A 145 -6.48 -28.25 15.74
N GLY A 146 -5.87 -27.16 15.25
CA GLY A 146 -5.12 -26.21 16.08
C GLY A 146 -3.70 -26.62 16.53
N LYS A 147 -3.16 -27.77 16.09
CA LYS A 147 -1.82 -28.26 16.51
C LYS A 147 -0.69 -27.26 16.23
N SER A 148 -0.60 -26.76 14.99
CA SER A 148 0.40 -25.77 14.61
C SER A 148 0.18 -24.43 15.30
N THR A 149 -1.08 -24.10 15.61
CA THR A 149 -1.45 -22.90 16.38
C THR A 149 -0.95 -23.00 17.82
N LEU A 150 -1.10 -24.14 18.48
CA LEU A 150 -0.56 -24.39 19.81
C LEU A 150 0.97 -24.21 19.84
N ALA A 151 1.68 -24.75 18.84
CA ALA A 151 3.13 -24.56 18.73
C ALA A 151 3.51 -23.08 18.58
N ARG A 152 2.74 -22.29 17.82
CA ARG A 152 2.97 -20.84 17.66
C ARG A 152 2.72 -20.06 18.96
N LEU A 153 1.73 -20.44 19.76
CA LEU A 153 1.47 -19.85 21.08
C LEU A 153 2.60 -20.16 22.07
N LEU A 154 3.12 -21.39 22.08
CA LEU A 154 4.26 -21.78 22.92
C LEU A 154 5.53 -20.99 22.60
N LEU A 155 5.73 -20.66 21.33
CA LEU A 155 6.83 -19.79 20.88
C LEU A 155 6.52 -18.29 21.06
N ARG A 156 5.37 -17.95 21.63
CA ARG A 156 4.86 -16.59 21.82
C ARG A 156 4.87 -15.76 20.52
N LEU A 157 4.58 -16.40 19.39
CA LEU A 157 4.32 -15.72 18.11
C LEU A 157 2.92 -15.09 18.08
N TYR A 158 2.06 -15.51 18.99
CA TYR A 158 0.75 -14.95 19.29
C TYR A 158 0.54 -15.03 20.80
N ASP A 159 -0.26 -14.11 21.34
CA ASP A 159 -0.81 -14.25 22.69
C ASP A 159 -2.17 -14.97 22.62
N PRO A 160 -2.53 -15.78 23.64
CA PRO A 160 -3.84 -16.42 23.70
C PRO A 160 -4.95 -15.36 23.81
N THR A 161 -6.11 -15.62 23.21
CA THR A 161 -7.27 -14.71 23.32
C THR A 161 -8.03 -14.90 24.63
N GLY A 162 -7.78 -16.01 25.35
CA GLY A 162 -8.27 -16.26 26.70
C GLY A 162 -7.43 -17.32 27.41
N GLY A 163 -7.52 -17.36 28.74
CA GLY A 163 -6.71 -18.24 29.58
C GLY A 163 -5.27 -17.76 29.74
N THR A 164 -4.39 -18.65 30.19
CA THR A 164 -2.97 -18.35 30.46
C THR A 164 -2.05 -19.48 30.05
N LEU A 165 -0.88 -19.12 29.54
CA LEU A 165 0.22 -20.00 29.17
C LEU A 165 1.47 -19.60 29.98
N ARG A 166 2.09 -20.55 30.68
CA ARG A 166 3.24 -20.35 31.56
C ARG A 166 4.38 -21.31 31.24
#